data_AF-M6FWT0-F1
#
_entry.id   AF-M6FWT0-F1
#
_cell.length_a   1.000
_cell.length_b   1.000
_cell.length_c   1.000
_cell.angle_alpha   90.00
_cell.angle_beta   90.00
_cell.angle_gamma   90.00
#
_symmetry.space_group_name_H-M   'P 1'
#
loop_
_entity.id
_entity.type
_entity.pdbx_description
1 polymer ?
#
loop_
_entity_poly.entity_id
_entity_poly.type
_entity_poly.pdbx_seq_one_letter_code
_entity_poly.pdbx_strand_id
1 'polypeptide(L)'
;MGSSSLEKIRIVFRRILIGTVTLVMIPISIVLTFPFLILKIDFYKNKKLENEYENFLLENEGQKFFCYTSRESSEPQIRKELIPLLGDVNILYLKGRDPKSGFPSVWISRMLYRLKNVGFPNVMVIRKGTVFDVSLKKETYELINVNQHLKALIPTIEEHFKRYATERE
;
A
#
# COMPACT_ATOMS: atom_id res chain seq x y z
N MET A 1 1.24 30.50 73.56
CA MET A 1 2.29 30.29 72.52
C MET A 1 2.10 29.03 71.65
N GLY A 2 0.92 28.39 71.63
CA GLY A 2 0.73 27.11 70.91
C GLY A 2 0.12 27.17 69.49
N SER A 3 -0.73 28.16 69.17
CA SER A 3 -1.49 28.13 67.89
C SER A 3 -0.64 28.44 66.65
N SER A 4 0.33 29.36 66.76
CA SER A 4 1.20 29.76 65.63
C SER A 4 2.11 28.62 65.11
N SER A 5 2.52 27.70 65.99
CA SER A 5 3.38 26.56 65.61
C SER A 5 2.60 25.47 64.87
N LEU A 6 1.39 25.16 65.35
CA LEU A 6 0.49 24.18 64.72
C LEU A 6 0.04 24.63 63.32
N GLU A 7 -0.17 25.93 63.13
CA GLU A 7 -0.57 26.49 61.83
C GLU A 7 0.55 26.38 60.79
N LYS A 8 1.80 26.63 61.19
CA LYS A 8 2.98 26.45 60.33
C LYS A 8 3.18 24.99 59.94
N ILE A 9 3.03 24.06 60.88
CA ILE A 9 3.12 22.61 60.62
C ILE A 9 2.06 22.17 59.60
N ARG A 10 0.81 22.63 59.76
CA ARG A 10 -0.29 22.32 58.83
C ARG A 10 -0.02 22.81 57.41
N ILE A 11 0.56 24.00 57.26
CA ILE A 11 0.93 24.57 55.96
C ILE A 11 2.02 23.73 55.29
N VAL A 12 3.04 23.31 56.04
CA VAL A 12 4.13 22.46 55.52
C VAL A 12 3.60 21.11 55.07
N PHE A 13 2.78 20.44 55.89
CA PHE A 13 2.13 19.17 55.51
C PHE A 13 1.26 19.30 54.26
N ARG A 14 0.49 20.39 54.14
CA ARG A 14 -0.34 20.64 52.94
C ARG A 14 0.52 20.77 51.68
N ARG A 15 1.66 21.45 51.75
CA ARG A 15 2.59 21.61 50.62
C ARG A 15 3.22 20.27 50.22
N ILE A 16 3.62 19.47 51.20
CA ILE A 16 4.16 18.12 50.96
C ILE A 16 3.10 17.24 50.29
N LEU A 17 1.87 17.24 50.79
CA LEU A 17 0.76 16.47 50.23
C LEU A 17 0.43 16.88 48.79
N ILE A 18 0.38 18.18 48.49
CA ILE A 18 0.17 18.65 47.12
C ILE A 18 1.32 18.18 46.22
N GLY A 19 2.57 18.34 46.68
CA GLY A 19 3.75 17.93 45.93
C GLY A 19 3.74 16.44 45.60
N THR A 20 3.40 15.57 46.55
CA THR A 20 3.33 14.12 46.32
C THR A 20 2.19 13.74 45.39
N VAL A 21 1.01 14.34 45.54
CA VAL A 21 -0.13 14.11 44.64
C VAL A 21 0.23 14.52 43.22
N THR A 22 0.82 15.69 43.00
CA THR A 22 1.22 16.14 41.67
C THR A 22 2.30 15.24 41.06
N LEU A 23 3.29 14.81 41.85
CA LEU A 23 4.35 13.91 41.41
C LEU A 23 3.82 12.56 40.92
N VAL A 24 2.74 12.06 41.52
CA VAL A 24 2.11 10.79 41.14
C VAL A 24 1.11 10.95 40.00
N MET A 25 0.32 12.02 39.97
CA MET A 25 -0.72 12.23 38.96
C MET A 25 -0.17 12.55 37.56
N ILE A 26 0.97 13.21 37.47
CA ILE A 26 1.62 13.53 36.18
C ILE A 26 2.00 12.25 35.40
N PRO A 27 2.79 11.30 35.94
CA PRO A 27 3.16 10.09 35.20
C PRO A 27 1.94 9.23 34.87
N ILE A 28 0.95 9.15 35.76
CA ILE A 28 -0.32 8.46 35.48
C ILE A 28 -1.04 9.11 34.29
N SER A 29 -1.12 10.44 34.25
CA SER A 29 -1.74 11.17 33.13
C SER A 29 -1.00 10.95 31.81
N ILE A 30 0.34 10.90 31.84
CA ILE A 30 1.16 10.60 30.66
C ILE A 30 0.86 9.17 30.18
N VAL A 31 0.90 8.18 31.07
CA VAL A 31 0.65 6.78 30.70
C VAL A 31 -0.75 6.59 30.10
N LEU A 32 -1.76 7.31 30.61
CA LEU A 32 -3.13 7.23 30.09
C LEU A 32 -3.31 7.93 28.74
N THR A 33 -2.62 9.05 28.49
CA THR A 33 -2.82 9.86 27.27
C THR A 33 -1.86 9.52 26.13
N PHE A 34 -0.69 8.99 26.44
CA PHE A 34 0.33 8.61 25.47
C PHE A 34 -0.15 7.61 24.40
N PRO A 35 -0.84 6.50 24.72
CA PRO A 35 -1.34 5.59 23.67
C PRO A 35 -2.31 6.28 22.71
N PHE A 36 -3.13 7.22 23.20
CA PHE A 36 -4.07 7.97 22.37
C PHE A 36 -3.35 8.94 21.40
N LEU A 37 -2.22 9.51 21.81
CA LEU A 37 -1.39 10.35 20.93
C LEU A 37 -0.76 9.53 19.80
N ILE A 38 -0.20 8.35 20.11
CA ILE A 38 0.37 7.45 19.09
C ILE A 38 -0.71 7.07 18.07
N LEU A 39 -1.89 6.64 18.54
CA LEU A 39 -3.00 6.28 17.66
C LEU A 39 -3.42 7.41 16.72
N LYS A 40 -3.44 8.66 17.21
CA LYS A 40 -3.74 9.83 16.37
C LYS A 40 -2.68 10.05 15.30
N ILE A 41 -1.40 10.00 15.66
CA ILE A 41 -0.30 10.19 14.71
C ILE A 41 -0.36 9.14 13.60
N ASP A 42 -0.56 7.87 13.95
CA ASP A 42 -0.68 6.78 13.00
C ASP A 42 -1.90 6.98 12.09
N PHE A 43 -3.04 7.38 12.64
CA PHE A 43 -4.24 7.68 11.85
C PHE A 43 -4.01 8.80 10.82
N TYR A 44 -3.41 9.92 11.23
CA TYR A 44 -3.11 11.04 10.33
C TYR A 44 -2.11 10.64 9.24
N LYS A 45 -1.07 9.89 9.61
CA LYS A 45 -0.07 9.37 8.65
C LYS A 45 -0.72 8.43 7.64
N ASN A 46 -1.57 7.51 8.09
CA ASN A 46 -2.27 6.58 7.22
C ASN A 46 -3.23 7.29 6.27
N LYS A 47 -3.97 8.29 6.77
CA LYS A 47 -4.85 9.11 5.94
C LYS A 47 -4.09 9.89 4.88
N LYS A 48 -2.94 10.49 5.24
CA LYS A 48 -2.07 11.18 4.28
C LYS A 48 -1.58 10.23 3.19
N LEU A 49 -1.13 9.03 3.57
CA LEU A 49 -0.69 8.00 2.62
C LEU A 49 -1.82 7.49 1.72
N GLU A 50 -3.07 7.44 2.21
CA GLU A 50 -4.23 7.10 1.38
C GLU A 50 -4.48 8.18 0.34
N ASN A 51 -4.51 9.46 0.74
CA ASN A 51 -4.71 10.58 -0.18
C ASN A 51 -3.60 10.65 -1.24
N GLU A 52 -2.33 10.44 -0.85
CA GLU A 52 -1.21 10.40 -1.80
C GLU A 52 -1.34 9.23 -2.79
N TYR A 53 -1.83 8.09 -2.34
CA TYR A 53 -2.10 6.95 -3.20
C TYR A 53 -3.28 7.21 -4.15
N GLU A 54 -4.36 7.83 -3.68
CA GLU A 54 -5.48 8.24 -4.52
C GLU A 54 -5.04 9.24 -5.59
N ASN A 55 -4.22 10.23 -5.23
CA ASN A 55 -3.63 11.17 -6.18
C ASN A 55 -2.76 10.44 -7.20
N PHE A 56 -1.93 9.48 -6.77
CA PHE A 56 -1.15 8.65 -7.69
C PHE A 56 -2.06 7.92 -8.70
N LEU A 57 -3.20 7.37 -8.28
CA LEU A 57 -4.14 6.73 -9.21
C LEU A 57 -4.77 7.74 -10.18
N LEU A 58 -5.15 8.93 -9.71
CA LEU A 58 -5.73 9.98 -10.55
C LEU A 58 -4.74 10.54 -11.58
N GLU A 59 -3.49 10.77 -11.17
CA GLU A 59 -2.41 11.23 -12.05
C GLU A 59 -2.05 10.19 -13.13
N ASN A 60 -2.31 8.93 -12.86
CA ASN A 60 -2.00 7.80 -13.74
C ASN A 60 -3.27 7.17 -14.33
N GLU A 61 -4.35 7.93 -14.43
CA GLU A 61 -5.61 7.51 -15.02
C GLU A 61 -5.40 7.05 -16.48
N GLY A 62 -5.97 5.90 -16.83
CA GLY A 62 -5.84 5.28 -18.15
C GLY A 62 -4.53 4.49 -18.36
N GLN A 63 -3.57 4.55 -17.44
CA GLN A 63 -2.32 3.81 -17.57
C GLN A 63 -2.57 2.29 -17.53
N LYS A 64 -1.94 1.61 -18.49
CA LYS A 64 -1.97 0.15 -18.65
C LYS A 64 -0.70 -0.43 -18.09
N PHE A 65 -0.80 -1.55 -17.37
CA PHE A 65 0.34 -2.23 -16.82
C PHE A 65 0.30 -3.71 -17.14
N PHE A 66 1.46 -4.27 -17.45
CA PHE A 66 1.69 -5.70 -17.50
C PHE A 66 2.75 -6.06 -16.47
N CYS A 67 2.38 -6.92 -15.52
CA CYS A 67 3.22 -7.29 -14.40
C CYS A 67 3.58 -8.76 -14.45
N TYR A 68 4.87 -9.06 -14.28
CA TYR A 68 5.37 -10.43 -14.23
C TYR A 68 6.55 -10.53 -13.26
N THR A 69 6.87 -11.75 -12.84
CA THR A 69 7.89 -12.03 -11.83
C THR A 69 9.16 -12.61 -12.44
N SER A 70 10.23 -12.64 -11.66
CA SER A 70 11.50 -13.30 -11.98
C SER A 70 11.45 -14.84 -11.92
N ARG A 71 10.29 -15.45 -12.14
CA ARG A 71 10.13 -16.90 -12.03
C ARG A 71 10.68 -17.57 -13.29
N GLU A 72 11.67 -18.44 -13.10
CA GLU A 72 12.42 -19.08 -14.20
C GLU A 72 11.53 -19.79 -15.22
N SER A 73 10.43 -20.41 -14.77
CA SER A 73 9.55 -21.16 -15.65
C SER A 73 8.75 -20.30 -16.63
N SER A 74 8.54 -19.01 -16.35
CA SER A 74 7.73 -18.12 -17.18
C SER A 74 8.49 -16.91 -17.71
N GLU A 75 9.47 -16.37 -16.97
CA GLU A 75 10.17 -15.14 -17.32
C GLU A 75 10.80 -15.15 -18.73
N PRO A 76 11.58 -16.16 -19.14
CA PRO A 76 12.24 -16.15 -20.45
C PRO A 76 11.24 -16.09 -21.61
N GLN A 77 10.13 -16.85 -21.49
CA GLN A 77 9.09 -16.89 -22.51
C GLN A 77 8.31 -15.58 -22.56
N ILE A 78 7.97 -15.00 -21.40
CA ILE A 78 7.28 -13.70 -21.34
C ILE A 78 8.13 -12.62 -22.02
N ARG A 79 9.42 -12.55 -21.70
CA ARG A 79 10.34 -11.55 -22.28
C ARG A 79 10.51 -11.71 -23.78
N LYS A 80 10.56 -12.95 -24.27
CA LYS A 80 10.80 -13.25 -25.68
C LYS A 80 9.54 -13.14 -26.54
N GLU A 81 8.39 -13.59 -26.02
CA GLU A 81 7.19 -13.77 -26.83
C GLU A 81 6.10 -12.73 -26.55
N LEU A 82 5.93 -12.30 -25.30
CA LEU A 82 4.85 -11.39 -24.92
C LEU A 82 5.29 -9.94 -24.99
N ILE A 83 6.35 -9.56 -24.25
CA ILE A 83 6.77 -8.15 -24.12
C ILE A 83 6.93 -7.45 -25.48
N PRO A 84 7.55 -8.05 -26.52
CA PRO A 84 7.73 -7.39 -27.81
C PRO A 84 6.41 -7.16 -28.58
N LEU A 85 5.34 -7.89 -28.23
CA LEU A 85 4.03 -7.78 -28.86
C LEU A 85 3.08 -6.87 -28.07
N LEU A 86 3.42 -6.53 -26.83
CA LEU A 86 2.67 -5.55 -26.06
C LEU A 86 2.92 -4.16 -26.66
N GLY A 87 1.83 -3.45 -26.95
CA GLY A 87 1.90 -2.06 -27.40
C GLY A 87 2.28 -1.10 -26.26
N ASP A 88 1.62 0.05 -26.21
CA ASP A 88 1.84 1.05 -25.15
C ASP A 88 1.32 0.56 -23.79
N VAL A 89 2.19 -0.12 -23.05
CA VAL A 89 1.93 -0.73 -21.74
C VAL A 89 3.15 -0.58 -20.84
N ASN A 90 2.93 -0.16 -19.61
CA ASN A 90 3.97 -0.08 -18.60
C ASN A 90 4.33 -1.47 -18.09
N ILE A 91 5.60 -1.84 -18.25
CA ILE A 91 6.10 -3.12 -17.79
C ILE A 91 6.54 -3.02 -16.33
N LEU A 92 5.90 -3.81 -15.45
CA LEU A 92 6.25 -3.94 -14.04
C LEU A 92 6.93 -5.28 -13.79
N TYR A 93 8.25 -5.28 -13.66
CA TYR A 93 9.01 -6.49 -13.39
C TYR A 93 9.24 -6.66 -11.88
N LEU A 94 8.75 -7.77 -11.32
CA LEU A 94 8.93 -8.11 -9.91
C LEU A 94 10.12 -9.04 -9.71
N LYS A 95 11.22 -8.49 -9.17
CA LYS A 95 12.35 -9.29 -8.70
C LYS A 95 12.21 -9.51 -7.20
N GLY A 96 11.68 -10.67 -6.81
CA GLY A 96 11.28 -10.90 -5.41
C GLY A 96 10.12 -9.97 -4.99
N ARG A 97 10.33 -9.14 -3.97
CA ARG A 97 9.34 -8.15 -3.49
C ARG A 97 9.55 -6.73 -4.04
N ASP A 98 10.54 -6.54 -4.91
CA ASP A 98 10.95 -5.23 -5.38
C ASP A 98 10.40 -4.98 -6.80
N PRO A 99 9.40 -4.09 -6.96
CA PRO A 99 8.87 -3.74 -8.27
C PRO A 99 9.83 -2.82 -9.01
N LYS A 100 10.30 -3.27 -10.17
CA LYS A 100 11.11 -2.49 -11.11
C LYS A 100 10.22 -1.87 -12.18
N SER A 101 10.16 -0.55 -12.19
CA SER A 101 9.37 0.25 -13.13
C SER A 101 9.83 1.71 -13.13
N GLY A 102 9.26 2.53 -14.01
CA GLY A 102 9.42 3.99 -14.01
C GLY A 102 8.61 4.73 -12.92
N PHE A 103 7.85 4.01 -12.09
CA PHE A 103 6.95 4.59 -11.09
C PHE A 103 7.51 4.46 -9.67
N PRO A 104 7.06 5.32 -8.73
CA PRO A 104 7.46 5.21 -7.34
C PRO A 104 7.12 3.83 -6.76
N SER A 105 8.15 3.14 -6.24
CA SER A 105 8.02 1.76 -5.77
C SER A 105 6.99 1.59 -4.64
N VAL A 106 6.84 2.60 -3.79
CA VAL A 106 5.83 2.62 -2.70
C VAL A 106 4.41 2.49 -3.25
N TRP A 107 4.08 3.22 -4.31
CA TRP A 107 2.73 3.21 -4.89
C TRP A 107 2.47 1.96 -5.72
N ILE A 108 3.48 1.49 -6.46
CA ILE A 108 3.38 0.20 -7.14
C ILE A 108 3.19 -0.94 -6.14
N SER A 109 3.96 -0.94 -5.04
CA SER A 109 3.82 -1.98 -4.00
C SER A 109 2.42 -1.96 -3.38
N ARG A 110 1.88 -0.76 -3.11
CA ARG A 110 0.51 -0.58 -2.59
C ARG A 110 -0.55 -1.03 -3.60
N MET A 111 -0.37 -0.70 -4.88
CA MET A 111 -1.23 -1.15 -5.97
C MET A 111 -1.26 -2.68 -6.08
N LEU A 112 -0.09 -3.31 -6.07
CA LEU A 112 0.04 -4.77 -6.13
C LEU A 112 -0.53 -5.48 -4.91
N TYR A 113 -0.46 -4.85 -3.72
CA TYR A 113 -1.08 -5.38 -2.51
C TYR A 113 -2.61 -5.34 -2.54
N ARG A 114 -3.20 -4.45 -3.36
CA ARG A 114 -4.65 -4.24 -3.48
C ARG A 114 -5.29 -4.95 -4.67
N LEU A 115 -4.56 -5.82 -5.37
CA LEU A 115 -5.11 -6.58 -6.49
C LEU A 115 -6.25 -7.48 -6.04
N LYS A 116 -7.32 -7.53 -6.83
CA LYS A 116 -8.45 -8.42 -6.58
C LYS A 116 -8.14 -9.84 -7.02
N ASN A 117 -7.42 -9.99 -8.13
CA ASN A 117 -7.07 -11.27 -8.73
C ASN A 117 -5.57 -11.55 -8.50
N VAL A 118 -5.27 -12.19 -7.37
CA VAL A 118 -3.88 -12.50 -6.99
C VAL A 118 -3.27 -13.53 -7.92
N GLY A 119 -2.14 -13.18 -8.54
CA GLY A 119 -1.35 -14.09 -9.35
C GLY A 119 -0.62 -13.35 -10.46
N PHE A 120 0.55 -13.87 -10.83
CA PHE A 120 1.37 -13.32 -11.91
C PHE A 120 1.59 -14.37 -13.00
N PRO A 121 1.62 -13.96 -14.28
CA PRO A 121 1.51 -12.60 -14.79
C PRO A 121 0.14 -11.96 -14.56
N ASN A 122 0.08 -10.63 -14.48
CA ASN A 122 -1.13 -9.86 -14.22
C ASN A 122 -1.20 -8.64 -15.13
N VAL A 123 -2.41 -8.29 -15.56
CA VAL A 123 -2.70 -7.14 -16.42
C VAL A 123 -3.57 -6.17 -15.63
N MET A 124 -3.19 -4.90 -15.60
CA MET A 124 -3.89 -3.89 -14.82
C MET A 124 -4.19 -2.64 -15.65
N VAL A 125 -5.30 -1.98 -15.35
CA VAL A 125 -5.64 -0.65 -15.85
C VAL A 125 -6.04 0.23 -14.67
N ILE A 126 -5.45 1.41 -14.56
CA ILE A 126 -5.91 2.42 -13.60
C ILE A 126 -7.06 3.18 -14.24
N ARG A 127 -8.21 3.20 -13.55
CA ARG A 127 -9.40 3.92 -14.00
C ARG A 127 -10.31 4.33 -12.85
N LYS A 128 -10.89 5.54 -12.92
CA LYS A 128 -11.76 6.16 -11.94
C LYS A 128 -11.16 6.04 -10.52
N GLY A 129 -9.86 6.33 -10.41
CA GLY A 129 -9.13 6.23 -9.14
C GLY A 129 -9.07 4.80 -8.56
N THR A 130 -9.24 3.77 -9.38
CA THR A 130 -9.25 2.35 -8.98
C THR A 130 -8.39 1.53 -9.94
N VAL A 131 -7.89 0.39 -9.47
CA VAL A 131 -7.10 -0.54 -10.29
C VAL A 131 -7.99 -1.72 -10.70
N PHE A 132 -8.10 -1.97 -12.00
CA PHE A 132 -8.81 -3.10 -12.57
C PHE A 132 -7.83 -4.13 -13.08
N ASP A 133 -7.75 -5.27 -12.39
CA ASP A 133 -6.73 -6.28 -12.63
C ASP A 133 -7.31 -7.62 -13.08
N VAL A 134 -6.56 -8.36 -13.90
CA VAL A 134 -6.81 -9.75 -14.23
C VAL A 134 -5.51 -10.54 -14.16
N SER A 135 -5.54 -11.65 -13.43
CA SER A 135 -4.44 -12.60 -13.36
C SER A 135 -4.48 -13.51 -14.59
N LEU A 136 -3.36 -13.63 -15.28
CA LEU A 136 -3.14 -14.58 -16.38
C LEU A 136 -2.36 -15.81 -15.92
N LYS A 137 -2.20 -15.98 -14.60
CA LYS A 137 -1.34 -17.01 -14.02
C LYS A 137 -1.73 -18.40 -14.52
N LYS A 138 -3.02 -18.72 -14.52
CA LYS A 138 -3.52 -20.06 -14.86
C LYS A 138 -3.24 -20.36 -16.33
N GLU A 139 -3.67 -19.47 -17.22
CA GLU A 139 -3.53 -19.57 -18.67
C GLU A 139 -2.05 -19.62 -19.07
N THR A 140 -1.21 -18.81 -18.40
CA THR A 140 0.24 -18.84 -18.62
C THR A 140 0.83 -20.21 -18.28
N TYR A 141 0.49 -20.79 -17.14
CA TYR A 141 1.01 -22.12 -16.76
C TYR A 141 0.44 -23.24 -17.62
N GLU A 142 -0.82 -23.15 -18.03
CA GLU A 142 -1.41 -24.12 -18.96
C GLU A 142 -0.65 -24.14 -20.27
N LEU A 143 -0.42 -22.97 -20.89
CA LEU A 143 0.33 -22.84 -22.14
C LEU A 143 1.77 -23.35 -22.00
N ILE A 144 2.48 -22.97 -20.92
CA ILE A 144 3.84 -23.45 -20.65
C ILE A 144 3.86 -24.98 -20.54
N ASN A 145 2.93 -25.57 -19.79
CA ASN A 145 2.89 -27.02 -19.55
C ASN A 145 2.63 -27.82 -20.84
N VAL A 146 1.87 -27.26 -21.79
CA VAL A 146 1.63 -27.89 -23.10
C VAL A 146 2.60 -27.43 -24.18
N ASN A 147 3.69 -26.73 -23.81
CA ASN A 147 4.70 -26.17 -24.73
C ASN A 147 4.12 -25.29 -25.86
N GLN A 148 3.06 -24.54 -25.55
CA GLN A 148 2.44 -23.59 -26.46
C GLN A 148 2.98 -22.17 -26.26
N HIS A 149 2.84 -21.34 -27.30
CA HIS A 149 3.32 -19.96 -27.29
C HIS A 149 2.45 -19.05 -26.43
N LEU A 150 3.10 -18.22 -25.61
CA LEU A 150 2.43 -17.26 -24.74
C LEU A 150 1.74 -16.13 -25.51
N LYS A 151 2.09 -15.91 -26.79
CA LYS A 151 1.39 -14.96 -27.67
C LYS A 151 -0.13 -15.22 -27.76
N ALA A 152 -0.58 -16.43 -27.46
CA ALA A 152 -2.01 -16.75 -27.37
C ALA A 152 -2.76 -15.94 -26.29
N LEU A 153 -2.05 -15.34 -25.33
CA LEU A 153 -2.62 -14.47 -24.29
C LEU A 153 -2.87 -13.03 -24.76
N ILE A 154 -2.33 -12.62 -25.93
CA ILE A 154 -2.47 -11.25 -26.43
C ILE A 154 -3.93 -10.81 -26.58
N PRO A 155 -4.84 -11.62 -27.18
CA PRO A 155 -6.25 -11.22 -27.28
C PRO A 155 -6.89 -10.96 -25.92
N THR A 156 -6.59 -11.77 -24.90
CA THR A 156 -7.09 -11.59 -23.53
C THR A 156 -6.57 -10.29 -22.90
N ILE A 157 -5.28 -9.99 -23.11
CA ILE A 157 -4.65 -8.76 -22.63
C ILE A 157 -5.30 -7.53 -23.27
N GLU A 158 -5.44 -7.55 -24.59
CA GLU A 158 -6.04 -6.46 -25.36
C GLU A 158 -7.52 -6.27 -25.03
N GLU A 159 -8.29 -7.35 -24.84
CA GLU A 159 -9.68 -7.28 -24.44
C GLU A 159 -9.83 -6.60 -23.07
N HIS A 160 -8.98 -6.97 -22.10
CA HIS A 160 -8.97 -6.33 -20.78
C HIS A 160 -8.66 -4.85 -20.88
N PHE A 161 -7.63 -4.47 -21.66
CA PHE A 161 -7.32 -3.07 -21.89
C PHE A 161 -8.46 -2.32 -22.56
N LYS A 162 -9.10 -2.89 -23.59
CA LYS A 162 -10.22 -2.27 -24.30
C LYS A 162 -11.44 -2.06 -23.40
N ARG A 163 -11.76 -3.07 -22.57
CA ARG A 163 -12.87 -3.03 -21.62
C ARG A 163 -12.76 -1.83 -20.68
N TYR A 164 -11.55 -1.51 -20.24
CA TYR A 164 -11.31 -0.40 -19.33
C TYR A 164 -10.83 0.88 -20.03
N ALA A 165 -10.44 0.86 -21.31
CA ALA A 165 -10.07 2.07 -22.07
C ALA A 165 -11.26 2.94 -22.49
N THR A 166 -12.47 2.37 -22.61
CA THR A 166 -13.60 3.10 -23.21
C THR A 166 -14.24 4.05 -22.20
N GLU A 167 -14.14 5.37 -22.41
CA GLU A 167 -14.98 6.40 -21.78
C GLU A 167 -16.45 5.98 -21.90
N ARG A 168 -17.02 5.45 -20.81
CA ARG A 168 -18.47 5.52 -20.65
C ARG A 168 -18.65 6.74 -19.77
N GLU A 169 -18.88 7.85 -20.47
CA GLU A 169 -19.56 9.04 -19.97
C GLU A 169 -20.76 8.66 -19.09
#